data_AF-A0A7V9LS95-F1
#
_entry.id   AF-A0A7V9LS95-F1
#
_cell.length_a   1.000
_cell.length_b   1.000
_cell.length_c   1.000
_cell.angle_alpha   90.00
_cell.angle_beta   90.00
_cell.angle_gamma   90.00
#
_symmetry.space_group_name_H-M   'P 1'
#
loop_
_entity.id
_entity.type
_entity.pdbx_description
1 polymer ?
#
loop_
_entity_poly.entity_id
_entity_poly.type
_entity_poly.pdbx_seq_one_letter_code
_entity_poly.pdbx_strand_id
1 'polypeptide(L)'
;MFAAAAALDVLGEGHRFHTDVLGEGRIRGGNLRGDLFLRGGGDPTMLAEDYTDLAEQVRAAGIRRVHGDLVANDTYSDDVRLGASRAWDDEPYYCSARISALTLAPDTDYDSGTVIVSAAPSRQGRKPQVTITPETDAVRIVNTGTTGAAGSDDTLPIVREHGSRVVRISGNVPVDGSATTSWVTVWNPTRYAADVFARALADAGVRLRGDEERGHTPADARLLASTSR
;
A
#
# COMPACT_ATOMS: atom_id res chain seq x y z
N MET A 1 -0.59 -26.76 3.27
CA MET A 1 -1.56 -27.59 4.03
C MET A 1 -1.42 -27.42 5.54
N PHE A 2 -0.23 -27.63 6.13
CA PHE A 2 -0.04 -27.51 7.59
C PHE A 2 -0.39 -26.14 8.18
N ALA A 3 0.07 -25.04 7.57
CA ALA A 3 -0.24 -23.69 8.04
C ALA A 3 -1.75 -23.39 8.02
N ALA A 4 -2.45 -23.79 6.96
CA ALA A 4 -3.90 -23.60 6.84
C ALA A 4 -4.68 -24.39 7.90
N ALA A 5 -4.29 -25.64 8.16
CA ALA A 5 -4.92 -26.45 9.21
C ALA A 5 -4.70 -25.87 10.61
N ALA A 6 -3.47 -25.41 10.92
CA ALA A 6 -3.16 -24.78 12.19
C ALA A 6 -3.90 -23.43 12.36
N ALA A 7 -3.97 -22.62 11.32
CA ALA A 7 -4.72 -21.36 11.35
C ALA A 7 -6.21 -21.61 11.62
N LEU A 8 -6.81 -22.60 10.97
CA LEU A 8 -8.21 -22.97 11.20
C LEU A 8 -8.44 -23.49 12.62
N ASP A 9 -7.53 -24.29 13.17
CA ASP A 9 -7.61 -24.83 14.53
C ASP A 9 -7.49 -23.74 15.60
N VAL A 10 -6.57 -22.79 15.42
CA VAL A 10 -6.28 -21.73 16.41
C VAL A 10 -7.24 -20.55 16.30
N LEU A 11 -7.51 -20.06 15.08
CA LEU A 11 -8.31 -18.84 14.86
C LEU A 11 -9.80 -19.16 14.68
N GLY A 12 -10.12 -20.34 14.16
CA GLY A 12 -11.48 -20.71 13.76
C GLY A 12 -11.88 -20.14 12.39
N GLU A 13 -12.88 -20.77 11.77
CA GLU A 13 -13.42 -20.35 10.45
C GLU A 13 -14.11 -18.97 10.48
N GLY A 14 -14.58 -18.55 11.66
CA GLY A 14 -15.24 -17.27 11.88
C GLY A 14 -14.28 -16.12 12.18
N HIS A 15 -12.95 -16.36 12.18
CA HIS A 15 -11.99 -15.30 12.45
C HIS A 15 -12.11 -14.19 11.41
N ARG A 16 -11.97 -12.94 11.88
CA ARG A 16 -11.93 -11.75 11.05
C ARG A 16 -10.77 -10.89 11.49
N PHE A 17 -10.02 -10.40 10.53
CA PHE A 17 -9.01 -9.38 10.82
C PHE A 17 -9.67 -8.02 10.88
N HIS A 18 -9.08 -7.11 11.65
CA HIS A 18 -9.61 -5.76 11.84
C HIS A 18 -8.57 -4.72 11.47
N THR A 19 -9.00 -3.66 10.80
CA THR A 19 -8.21 -2.44 10.61
C THR A 19 -9.00 -1.27 11.17
N ASP A 20 -8.42 -0.58 12.14
CA ASP A 20 -9.08 0.48 12.90
C ASP A 20 -8.47 1.85 12.58
N VAL A 21 -9.31 2.88 12.61
CA VAL A 21 -8.86 4.27 12.66
C VAL A 21 -9.26 4.88 13.98
N LEU A 22 -8.29 5.41 14.73
CA LEU A 22 -8.48 6.01 16.05
C LEU A 22 -8.01 7.46 16.05
N GLY A 23 -8.61 8.30 16.88
CA GLY A 23 -8.17 9.68 17.08
C GLY A 23 -7.81 9.95 18.54
N GLU A 24 -6.70 10.64 18.76
CA GLU A 24 -6.30 11.14 20.08
C GLU A 24 -6.52 12.65 20.18
N GLY A 25 -7.00 13.10 21.33
CA GLY A 25 -7.18 14.53 21.62
C GLY A 25 -8.60 15.05 21.36
N ARG A 26 -8.72 16.38 21.33
CA ARG A 26 -10.03 17.05 21.36
C ARG A 26 -10.57 17.29 19.96
N ILE A 27 -11.80 16.80 19.72
CA ILE A 27 -12.54 17.08 18.48
C ILE A 27 -13.48 18.26 18.71
N ARG A 28 -13.28 19.36 17.98
CA ARG A 28 -14.17 20.54 18.03
C ARG A 28 -14.38 21.14 16.65
N GLY A 29 -15.65 21.25 16.24
CA GLY A 29 -16.03 21.81 14.94
C GLY A 29 -15.42 21.07 13.75
N GLY A 30 -15.27 19.74 13.88
CA GLY A 30 -14.64 18.86 12.89
C GLY A 30 -13.12 18.94 12.79
N ASN A 31 -12.45 19.60 13.73
CA ASN A 31 -11.00 19.58 13.84
C ASN A 31 -10.58 18.63 14.98
N LEU A 32 -9.80 17.60 14.65
CA LEU A 32 -9.09 16.77 15.61
C LEU A 32 -7.79 17.48 16.00
N ARG A 33 -7.66 17.88 17.27
CA ARG A 33 -6.45 18.48 17.85
C ARG A 33 -5.59 17.40 18.50
N GLY A 34 -4.91 16.65 17.65
CA GLY A 34 -4.04 15.53 17.97
C GLY A 34 -3.87 14.67 16.73
N ASP A 35 -3.39 13.45 16.93
CA ASP A 35 -3.00 12.53 15.87
C ASP A 35 -4.16 11.61 15.47
N LEU A 36 -4.10 11.13 14.24
CA LEU A 36 -4.97 10.10 13.70
C LEU A 36 -4.15 8.82 13.55
N PHE A 37 -4.63 7.71 14.09
CA PHE A 37 -3.93 6.43 14.08
C PHE A 37 -4.63 5.48 13.12
N LEU A 38 -3.90 4.93 12.16
CA LEU A 38 -4.32 3.80 11.34
C LEU A 38 -3.67 2.53 11.91
N ARG A 39 -4.47 1.66 12.52
CA ARG A 39 -3.98 0.47 13.22
C ARG A 39 -4.37 -0.80 12.48
N GLY A 40 -3.36 -1.52 11.98
CA GLY A 40 -3.53 -2.79 11.28
C GLY A 40 -3.56 -3.98 12.23
N GLY A 41 -4.53 -4.86 12.05
CA GLY A 41 -4.69 -6.11 12.80
C GLY A 41 -4.23 -7.35 12.03
N GLY A 42 -3.42 -7.21 10.98
CA GLY A 42 -2.86 -8.34 10.23
C GLY A 42 -3.68 -8.81 9.03
N ASP A 43 -4.62 -8.01 8.54
CA ASP A 43 -5.43 -8.34 7.36
C ASP A 43 -4.60 -8.28 6.06
N PRO A 44 -4.34 -9.42 5.38
CA PRO A 44 -3.62 -9.42 4.10
C PRO A 44 -4.52 -9.10 2.90
N THR A 45 -5.83 -8.94 3.12
CA THR A 45 -6.86 -8.79 2.07
C THR A 45 -7.42 -7.37 1.95
N MET A 46 -6.81 -6.41 2.64
CA MET A 46 -7.12 -4.99 2.49
C MET A 46 -6.82 -4.54 1.05
N LEU A 47 -7.78 -3.83 0.45
CA LEU A 47 -7.68 -3.18 -0.85
C LEU A 47 -7.74 -1.66 -0.70
N ALA A 48 -7.43 -0.92 -1.77
CA ALA A 48 -7.52 0.55 -1.76
C ALA A 48 -8.95 1.06 -1.46
N GLU A 49 -9.96 0.30 -1.88
CA GLU A 49 -11.36 0.58 -1.61
C GLU A 49 -11.68 0.50 -0.11
N ASP A 50 -11.07 -0.42 0.64
CA ASP A 50 -11.26 -0.50 2.10
C ASP A 50 -10.72 0.75 2.82
N TYR A 51 -9.61 1.31 2.35
CA TYR A 51 -9.10 2.58 2.88
C TYR A 51 -9.97 3.77 2.50
N THR A 52 -10.62 3.71 1.33
CA THR A 52 -11.63 4.69 0.91
C THR A 52 -12.82 4.65 1.86
N ASP A 53 -13.35 3.46 2.15
CA ASP A 53 -14.46 3.28 3.09
C ASP A 53 -14.09 3.74 4.51
N LEU A 54 -12.88 3.43 4.98
CA LEU A 54 -12.37 3.92 6.28
C LEU A 54 -12.30 5.46 6.30
N ALA A 55 -11.83 6.09 5.22
CA ALA A 55 -11.73 7.54 5.13
C ALA A 55 -13.12 8.21 5.13
N GLU A 56 -14.09 7.61 4.43
CA GLU A 56 -15.48 8.05 4.46
C GLU A 56 -16.11 7.92 5.85
N GLN A 57 -15.84 6.83 6.57
CA GLN A 57 -16.24 6.66 7.96
C GLN A 57 -15.64 7.73 8.87
N VAL A 58 -14.34 8.06 8.72
CA VAL A 58 -13.68 9.14 9.47
C VAL A 58 -14.37 10.48 9.19
N ARG A 59 -14.71 10.75 7.93
CA ARG A 59 -15.46 11.94 7.53
C ARG A 59 -16.87 11.95 8.14
N ALA A 60 -17.56 10.82 8.15
CA ALA A 60 -18.89 10.66 8.75
C ALA A 60 -18.87 10.81 10.27
N ALA A 61 -17.78 10.43 10.94
CA ALA A 61 -17.50 10.70 12.36
C ALA A 61 -17.29 12.20 12.65
N GLY A 62 -17.38 13.06 11.63
CA GLY A 62 -17.36 14.51 11.74
C GLY A 62 -15.98 15.12 11.59
N ILE A 63 -14.94 14.32 11.33
CA ILE A 63 -13.58 14.83 11.13
C ILE A 63 -13.47 15.45 9.75
N ARG A 64 -12.92 16.67 9.70
CA ARG A 64 -12.63 17.42 8.47
C ARG A 64 -11.17 17.84 8.39
N ARG A 65 -10.50 17.91 9.53
CA ARG A 65 -9.09 18.26 9.64
C ARG A 65 -8.45 17.56 10.83
N VAL A 66 -7.28 17.00 10.61
CA VAL A 66 -6.37 16.49 11.64
C VAL A 66 -5.23 17.49 11.79
N HIS A 67 -4.95 17.93 13.01
CA HIS A 67 -3.89 18.91 13.28
C HIS A 67 -2.53 18.29 13.58
N GLY A 68 -2.50 17.05 14.06
CA GLY A 68 -1.29 16.28 14.23
C GLY A 68 -0.99 15.40 13.02
N ASP A 69 -0.28 14.31 13.29
CA ASP A 69 0.26 13.38 12.30
C ASP A 69 -0.73 12.25 11.98
N LEU A 70 -0.52 11.58 10.84
CA LEU A 70 -1.13 10.29 10.54
C LEU A 70 -0.15 9.19 10.97
N VAL A 71 -0.48 8.51 12.05
CA VAL A 71 0.37 7.50 12.69
C VAL A 71 -0.05 6.10 12.25
N ALA A 72 0.80 5.43 11.50
CA ALA A 72 0.62 4.06 11.05
C ALA A 72 1.13 3.08 12.12
N ASN A 73 0.21 2.29 12.67
CA ASN A 73 0.48 1.30 13.70
C ASN A 73 0.35 -0.12 13.14
N ASP A 74 1.49 -0.80 13.02
CA ASP A 74 1.61 -2.19 12.57
C ASP A 74 2.06 -3.15 13.68
N THR A 75 1.96 -2.75 14.96
CA THR A 75 2.55 -3.49 16.10
C THR A 75 1.73 -4.71 16.52
N TYR A 76 0.71 -5.10 15.76
CA TYR A 76 0.01 -6.37 15.93
C TYR A 76 0.92 -7.56 15.59
N SER A 77 1.93 -7.35 14.74
CA SER A 77 3.01 -8.30 14.46
C SER A 77 4.37 -7.69 14.80
N ASP A 78 5.42 -8.51 14.78
CA ASP A 78 6.78 -8.02 14.99
C ASP A 78 7.32 -7.20 13.80
N ASP A 79 8.59 -6.79 13.90
CA ASP A 79 9.28 -6.02 12.87
C ASP A 79 10.11 -6.87 11.90
N VAL A 80 9.91 -8.19 11.88
CA VAL A 80 10.60 -9.10 10.98
C VAL A 80 9.87 -9.10 9.63
N ARG A 81 10.40 -8.32 8.69
CA ARG A 81 9.75 -8.06 7.39
C ARG A 81 9.92 -9.17 6.34
N LEU A 82 10.89 -10.07 6.51
CA LEU A 82 11.18 -11.16 5.57
C LEU A 82 11.44 -12.47 6.33
N GLY A 83 10.99 -13.60 5.79
CA GLY A 83 11.27 -14.92 6.35
C GLY A 83 12.77 -15.24 6.36
N ALA A 84 13.24 -15.91 7.41
CA ALA A 84 14.67 -16.12 7.71
C ALA A 84 15.50 -16.86 6.64
N SER A 85 14.86 -17.51 5.66
CA SER A 85 15.52 -18.26 4.57
C SER A 85 15.37 -17.64 3.18
N ARG A 86 14.80 -16.43 3.07
CA ARG A 86 14.55 -15.81 1.77
C ARG A 86 15.85 -15.25 1.18
N ALA A 87 16.14 -15.60 -0.07
CA ALA A 87 17.29 -15.07 -0.79
C ALA A 87 17.05 -13.60 -1.16
N TRP A 88 18.12 -12.80 -1.15
CA TRP A 88 18.05 -11.34 -1.32
C TRP A 88 17.61 -10.93 -2.75
N ASP A 89 17.84 -11.80 -3.73
CA ASP A 89 17.52 -11.65 -5.15
C ASP A 89 16.05 -11.93 -5.47
N ASP A 90 15.32 -12.59 -4.57
CA ASP A 90 13.87 -12.81 -4.71
C ASP A 90 13.03 -11.60 -4.25
N GLU A 91 13.63 -10.64 -3.53
CA GLU A 91 12.95 -9.48 -2.92
C GLU A 91 12.12 -8.60 -3.88
N PRO A 92 12.45 -8.46 -5.18
CA PRO A 92 11.63 -7.68 -6.12
C PRO A 92 10.31 -8.34 -6.53
N TYR A 93 10.17 -9.68 -6.36
CA TYR A 93 9.02 -10.44 -6.82
C TYR A 93 7.93 -10.56 -5.74
N TYR A 94 6.67 -10.57 -6.17
CA TYR A 94 5.48 -10.57 -5.30
C TYR A 94 5.50 -11.65 -4.20
N CYS A 95 6.02 -12.84 -4.50
CA CYS A 95 6.13 -13.95 -3.54
C CYS A 95 7.16 -13.73 -2.42
N SER A 96 7.88 -12.60 -2.44
CA SER A 96 8.81 -12.14 -1.41
C SER A 96 8.43 -10.77 -0.86
N ALA A 97 7.16 -10.35 -1.02
CA ALA A 97 6.68 -9.12 -0.43
C ALA A 97 6.95 -9.12 1.07
N ARG A 98 7.29 -7.92 1.57
CA ARG A 98 7.58 -7.74 2.99
C ARG A 98 6.31 -7.87 3.81
N ILE A 99 6.41 -8.53 4.97
CA ILE A 99 5.28 -8.81 5.84
C ILE A 99 5.10 -7.64 6.82
N SER A 100 3.86 -7.16 6.96
CA SER A 100 3.45 -6.17 7.96
C SER A 100 2.02 -6.44 8.41
N ALA A 101 1.70 -6.09 9.65
CA ALA A 101 0.32 -6.16 10.14
C ALA A 101 -0.59 -5.06 9.56
N LEU A 102 0.01 -4.05 8.93
CA LEU A 102 -0.68 -3.01 8.19
C LEU A 102 -0.11 -2.98 6.76
N THR A 103 -0.90 -3.45 5.81
CA THR A 103 -0.53 -3.62 4.40
C THR A 103 -1.79 -3.57 3.53
N LEU A 104 -1.62 -3.56 2.21
CA LEU A 104 -2.70 -3.76 1.25
C LEU A 104 -2.23 -4.50 0.00
N ALA A 105 -3.18 -5.10 -0.71
CA ALA A 105 -3.00 -5.71 -2.00
C ALA A 105 -3.48 -4.77 -3.13
N PRO A 106 -2.92 -4.90 -4.34
CA PRO A 106 -3.29 -4.03 -5.44
C PRO A 106 -4.57 -4.48 -6.17
N ASP A 107 -4.99 -5.73 -5.99
CA ASP A 107 -6.20 -6.33 -6.57
C ASP A 107 -6.69 -7.54 -5.73
N THR A 108 -7.69 -8.25 -6.25
CA THR A 108 -8.36 -9.37 -5.57
C THR A 108 -7.58 -10.69 -5.60
N ASP A 109 -6.38 -10.75 -6.19
CA ASP A 109 -5.48 -11.89 -5.99
C ASP A 109 -4.76 -11.80 -4.63
N TYR A 110 -4.89 -10.64 -3.95
CA TYR A 110 -4.41 -10.39 -2.59
C TYR A 110 -2.89 -10.56 -2.40
N ASP A 111 -2.12 -10.16 -3.43
CA ASP A 111 -0.67 -10.03 -3.35
C ASP A 111 -0.27 -8.83 -2.48
N SER A 112 -0.49 -8.95 -1.18
CA SER A 112 -0.26 -7.86 -0.21
C SER A 112 1.18 -7.36 -0.23
N GLY A 113 1.37 -6.05 -0.04
CA GLY A 113 2.69 -5.44 -0.11
C GLY A 113 3.23 -5.33 -1.54
N THR A 114 2.36 -5.27 -2.53
CA THR A 114 2.72 -5.04 -3.93
C THR A 114 1.90 -3.91 -4.56
N VAL A 115 2.43 -3.37 -5.66
CA VAL A 115 1.74 -2.47 -6.59
C VAL A 115 1.78 -3.07 -7.99
N ILE A 116 0.74 -2.84 -8.77
CA ILE A 116 0.73 -3.17 -10.21
C ILE A 116 1.31 -1.98 -10.95
N VAL A 117 2.45 -2.19 -11.62
CA VAL A 117 3.06 -1.21 -12.51
C VAL A 117 2.80 -1.63 -13.94
N SER A 118 2.13 -0.79 -14.72
CA SER A 118 1.89 -1.01 -16.14
C SER A 118 2.56 0.06 -16.98
N ALA A 119 3.32 -0.36 -17.98
CA ALA A 119 4.04 0.49 -18.92
C ALA A 119 3.53 0.23 -20.35
N ALA A 120 2.72 1.16 -20.86
CA ALA A 120 2.16 1.09 -22.22
C ALA A 120 3.05 1.85 -23.23
N PRO A 121 3.18 1.36 -24.47
CA PRO A 121 3.83 2.13 -25.52
C PRO A 121 3.11 3.46 -25.74
N SER A 122 3.89 4.52 -26.01
CA SER A 122 3.35 5.84 -26.36
C SER A 122 3.64 6.15 -27.83
N ARG A 123 4.28 7.27 -28.14
CA ARG A 123 4.76 7.57 -29.49
C ARG A 123 6.16 7.01 -29.67
N GLN A 124 6.46 6.45 -30.84
CA GLN A 124 7.80 6.01 -31.19
C GLN A 124 8.87 7.07 -30.86
N GLY A 125 9.96 6.64 -30.24
CA GLY A 125 11.07 7.49 -29.75
C GLY A 125 10.77 8.26 -28.47
N ARG A 126 9.60 8.09 -27.84
CA ARG A 126 9.26 8.66 -26.52
C ARG A 126 9.30 7.58 -25.45
N LYS A 127 9.21 7.98 -24.19
CA LYS A 127 9.13 7.04 -23.07
C LYS A 127 7.75 6.36 -23.05
N PRO A 128 7.67 5.10 -22.59
CA PRO A 128 6.40 4.45 -22.29
C PRO A 128 5.59 5.27 -21.28
N GLN A 129 4.27 5.22 -21.37
CA GLN A 129 3.39 5.78 -20.35
C GLN A 129 3.27 4.78 -19.21
N VAL A 130 3.55 5.23 -17.99
CA VAL A 130 3.58 4.36 -16.80
C VAL A 130 2.40 4.71 -15.90
N THR A 131 1.74 3.69 -15.40
CA THR A 131 0.68 3.76 -14.38
C THR A 131 1.04 2.85 -13.22
N ILE A 132 0.58 3.22 -12.01
CA ILE A 132 0.78 2.47 -10.77
C ILE A 132 -0.59 2.29 -10.14
N THR A 133 -0.93 1.07 -9.77
CA THR A 133 -2.19 0.75 -9.10
C THR A 133 -1.92 -0.04 -7.84
N PRO A 134 -2.46 0.36 -6.68
CA PRO A 134 -2.96 1.69 -6.32
C PRO A 134 -1.94 2.83 -6.54
N GLU A 135 -2.43 4.06 -6.69
CA GLU A 135 -1.56 5.24 -6.80
C GLU A 135 -0.85 5.51 -5.46
N THR A 136 0.48 5.55 -5.47
CA THR A 136 1.31 5.66 -4.26
C THR A 136 2.69 6.31 -4.45
N ASP A 137 3.16 7.00 -3.40
CA ASP A 137 4.53 7.52 -3.26
C ASP A 137 5.45 6.55 -2.50
N ALA A 138 4.91 5.42 -2.05
CA ALA A 138 5.67 4.33 -1.44
C ALA A 138 6.66 3.70 -2.41
N VAL A 139 6.42 3.81 -3.73
CA VAL A 139 7.38 3.50 -4.79
C VAL A 139 7.78 4.76 -5.56
N ARG A 140 8.96 4.76 -6.19
CA ARG A 140 9.45 5.84 -7.04
C ARG A 140 9.79 5.30 -8.42
N ILE A 141 9.01 5.65 -9.43
CA ILE A 141 9.30 5.25 -10.82
C ILE A 141 10.47 6.04 -11.39
N VAL A 142 11.44 5.32 -11.95
CA VAL A 142 12.52 5.85 -12.78
C VAL A 142 12.40 5.21 -14.17
N ASN A 143 11.75 5.92 -15.08
CA ASN A 143 11.52 5.47 -16.44
C ASN A 143 12.59 6.02 -17.40
N THR A 144 13.45 5.13 -17.90
CA THR A 144 14.42 5.35 -18.98
C THR A 144 14.12 4.48 -20.21
N GLY A 145 12.97 3.80 -20.24
CA GLY A 145 12.52 3.00 -21.37
C GLY A 145 12.16 3.85 -22.58
N THR A 146 12.09 3.23 -23.74
CA THR A 146 11.73 3.87 -25.02
C THR A 146 10.64 3.07 -25.72
N THR A 147 9.72 3.76 -26.39
CA THR A 147 8.78 3.16 -27.31
C THR A 147 9.45 3.01 -28.67
N GLY A 148 9.66 1.76 -29.09
CA GLY A 148 10.36 1.36 -30.31
C GLY A 148 9.49 1.42 -31.56
N ALA A 149 10.11 1.05 -32.69
CA ALA A 149 9.39 0.87 -33.95
C ALA A 149 8.41 -0.31 -33.87
N ALA A 150 7.45 -0.34 -34.78
CA ALA A 150 6.54 -1.47 -34.94
C ALA A 150 7.34 -2.76 -35.25
N GLY A 151 6.98 -3.87 -34.60
CA GLY A 151 7.66 -5.17 -34.77
C GLY A 151 9.09 -5.24 -34.20
N SER A 152 9.53 -4.25 -33.42
CA SER A 152 10.78 -4.36 -32.65
C SER A 152 10.62 -5.34 -31.47
N ASP A 153 11.73 -5.75 -30.86
CA ASP A 153 11.68 -6.65 -29.70
C ASP A 153 11.17 -5.93 -28.45
N ASP A 154 10.24 -6.56 -27.72
CA ASP A 154 9.89 -6.14 -26.37
C ASP A 154 10.95 -6.63 -25.38
N THR A 155 11.62 -5.66 -24.76
CA THR A 155 12.73 -5.86 -23.83
C THR A 155 12.57 -4.98 -22.61
N LEU A 156 11.33 -4.66 -22.20
CA LEU A 156 11.05 -3.66 -21.17
C LEU A 156 10.95 -4.27 -19.75
N PRO A 157 12.05 -4.44 -18.97
CA PRO A 157 11.93 -4.87 -17.59
C PRO A 157 11.32 -3.77 -16.71
N ILE A 158 10.53 -4.23 -15.73
CA ILE A 158 10.02 -3.43 -14.61
C ILE A 158 10.55 -4.09 -13.34
N VAL A 159 11.52 -3.46 -12.67
CA VAL A 159 12.23 -4.06 -11.53
C VAL A 159 12.43 -3.06 -10.42
N ARG A 160 12.16 -3.45 -9.17
CA ARG A 160 12.53 -2.66 -7.99
C ARG A 160 14.01 -2.85 -7.65
N GLU A 161 14.72 -1.75 -7.44
CA GLU A 161 16.09 -1.77 -6.94
C GLU A 161 16.13 -2.36 -5.53
N HIS A 162 17.07 -3.29 -5.32
CA HIS A 162 17.30 -3.89 -4.01
C HIS A 162 17.55 -2.82 -2.94
N GLY A 163 17.01 -3.01 -1.74
CA GLY A 163 17.22 -2.04 -0.65
C GLY A 163 16.43 -0.72 -0.78
N SER A 164 15.66 -0.54 -1.85
CA SER A 164 15.17 0.77 -2.28
C SER A 164 13.68 0.76 -2.62
N ARG A 165 13.07 1.95 -2.61
CA ARG A 165 11.73 2.20 -3.15
C ARG A 165 11.70 2.48 -4.65
N VAL A 166 12.87 2.54 -5.30
CA VAL A 166 12.98 2.89 -6.72
C VAL A 166 12.59 1.70 -7.59
N VAL A 167 11.62 1.92 -8.48
CA VAL A 167 11.22 0.97 -9.52
C VAL A 167 11.72 1.49 -10.86
N ARG A 168 12.63 0.74 -11.48
CA ARG A 168 13.27 1.10 -12.73
C ARG A 168 12.56 0.43 -13.90
N ILE A 169 12.26 1.24 -14.92
CA ILE A 169 11.70 0.80 -16.19
C ILE A 169 12.69 1.21 -17.27
N SER A 170 13.26 0.24 -17.97
CA SER A 170 14.30 0.44 -18.99
C SER A 170 14.06 -0.45 -20.20
N GLY A 171 14.82 -0.29 -21.28
CA GLY A 171 14.67 -1.12 -22.49
C GLY A 171 13.65 -0.55 -23.49
N ASN A 172 13.07 -1.42 -24.30
CA ASN A 172 12.22 -1.08 -25.42
C ASN A 172 10.85 -1.75 -25.33
N VAL A 173 9.78 -1.01 -25.61
CA VAL A 173 8.43 -1.55 -25.88
C VAL A 173 8.00 -1.15 -27.29
N PRO A 174 7.58 -2.07 -28.17
CA PRO A 174 7.18 -1.73 -29.54
C PRO A 174 5.95 -0.83 -29.56
N VAL A 175 5.84 0.12 -30.50
CA VAL A 175 4.68 1.03 -30.60
C VAL A 175 3.36 0.30 -30.88
N ASP A 176 3.43 -0.86 -31.53
CA ASP A 176 2.34 -1.80 -31.79
C ASP A 176 2.24 -2.93 -30.75
N GLY A 177 3.08 -2.87 -29.72
CA GLY A 177 3.09 -3.81 -28.60
C GLY A 177 1.95 -3.59 -27.62
N SER A 178 1.79 -4.54 -26.71
CA SER A 178 0.89 -4.41 -25.56
C SER A 178 1.59 -3.74 -24.38
N ALA A 179 0.83 -3.31 -23.37
CA ALA A 179 1.42 -2.84 -22.14
C ALA A 179 2.13 -3.97 -21.38
N THR A 180 3.33 -3.69 -20.88
CA THR A 180 4.03 -4.57 -19.95
C THR A 180 3.51 -4.31 -18.54
N THR A 181 3.02 -5.36 -17.85
CA THR A 181 2.48 -5.24 -16.49
C THR A 181 3.24 -6.14 -15.53
N SER A 182 3.54 -5.64 -14.32
CA SER A 182 4.26 -6.38 -13.29
C SER A 182 3.75 -6.02 -11.89
N TRP A 183 3.63 -7.03 -11.02
CA TRP A 183 3.40 -6.87 -9.58
C TRP A 183 4.74 -6.68 -8.89
N VAL A 184 4.97 -5.46 -8.41
CA VAL A 184 6.24 -5.03 -7.84
C VAL A 184 6.09 -4.89 -6.33
N THR A 185 6.99 -5.50 -5.56
CA THR A 185 6.96 -5.39 -4.10
C THR A 185 7.20 -3.96 -3.64
N VAL A 186 6.59 -3.57 -2.52
CA VAL A 186 6.91 -2.31 -1.84
C VAL A 186 7.92 -2.54 -0.71
N TRP A 187 8.83 -1.59 -0.51
CA TRP A 187 9.88 -1.71 0.52
C TRP A 187 9.35 -1.61 1.96
N ASN A 188 8.30 -0.81 2.17
CA ASN A 188 7.67 -0.60 3.47
C ASN A 188 6.14 -0.66 3.31
N PRO A 189 5.52 -1.83 3.55
CA PRO A 189 4.06 -2.00 3.42
C PRO A 189 3.25 -1.11 4.38
N THR A 190 3.77 -0.85 5.58
CA THR A 190 3.13 0.03 6.56
C THR A 190 3.02 1.46 6.04
N ARG A 191 4.10 1.97 5.44
CA ARG A 191 4.10 3.29 4.79
C ARG A 191 3.21 3.30 3.55
N TYR A 192 3.16 2.20 2.81
CA TYR A 192 2.30 2.07 1.63
C TYR A 192 0.81 2.19 2.00
N ALA A 193 0.36 1.48 3.04
CA ALA A 193 -0.99 1.61 3.56
C ALA A 193 -1.29 3.01 4.10
N ALA A 194 -0.35 3.62 4.83
CA ALA A 194 -0.50 4.98 5.34
C ALA A 194 -0.71 6.01 4.20
N ASP A 195 0.10 5.93 3.15
CA ASP A 195 0.08 6.83 2.00
C ASP A 195 -1.21 6.66 1.16
N VAL A 196 -1.67 5.42 0.94
CA VAL A 196 -2.97 5.15 0.28
C VAL A 196 -4.13 5.69 1.13
N PHE A 197 -4.10 5.49 2.45
CA PHE A 197 -5.12 6.02 3.34
C PHE A 197 -5.10 7.56 3.41
N ALA A 198 -3.92 8.19 3.39
CA ALA A 198 -3.80 9.65 3.36
C ALA A 198 -4.44 10.25 2.10
N ARG A 199 -4.27 9.61 0.93
CA ARG A 199 -4.98 10.00 -0.29
C ARG A 199 -6.49 9.82 -0.16
N ALA A 200 -6.93 8.67 0.34
CA ALA A 200 -8.35 8.42 0.58
C ALA A 200 -8.98 9.45 1.52
N LEU A 201 -8.29 9.85 2.59
CA LEU A 201 -8.71 10.93 3.48
C LEU A 201 -8.84 12.26 2.74
N ALA A 202 -7.86 12.60 1.91
CA ALA A 202 -7.88 13.84 1.12
C ALA A 202 -9.08 13.86 0.15
N ASP A 203 -9.36 12.75 -0.51
CA ASP A 203 -10.50 12.58 -1.44
C ASP A 203 -11.86 12.63 -0.71
N ALA A 204 -11.94 12.06 0.49
CA ALA A 204 -13.08 12.22 1.41
C ALA A 204 -13.17 13.64 2.02
N GLY A 205 -12.23 14.53 1.69
CA GLY A 205 -12.18 15.92 2.12
C GLY A 205 -11.72 16.13 3.57
N VAL A 206 -11.02 15.16 4.15
CA VAL A 206 -10.34 15.25 5.44
C VAL A 206 -8.90 15.71 5.21
N ARG A 207 -8.53 16.86 5.77
CA ARG A 207 -7.19 17.43 5.57
C ARG A 207 -6.25 17.05 6.71
N LEU A 208 -5.12 16.43 6.38
CA LEU A 208 -4.00 16.23 7.29
C LEU A 208 -3.12 17.49 7.34
N ARG A 209 -2.51 17.77 8.49
CA ARG A 209 -1.58 18.90 8.69
C ARG A 209 -0.16 18.44 8.99
N GLY A 210 -0.04 17.38 9.79
CA GLY A 210 1.21 16.71 10.05
C GLY A 210 1.61 15.77 8.92
N ASP A 211 2.68 15.04 9.18
CA ASP A 211 3.26 14.06 8.26
C ASP A 211 2.72 12.65 8.53
N GLU A 212 3.11 11.70 7.68
CA GLU A 212 2.88 10.28 7.91
C GLU A 212 4.08 9.69 8.65
N GLU A 213 3.82 9.00 9.76
CA GLU A 213 4.86 8.34 10.53
C GLU A 213 4.42 6.96 11.04
N ARG A 214 5.41 6.16 11.45
CA ARG A 214 5.14 4.87 12.11
C ARG A 214 5.14 5.10 13.62
N GLY A 215 4.13 4.58 14.32
CA GLY A 215 4.04 4.74 15.76
C GLY A 215 3.04 3.80 16.42
N HIS A 216 2.86 3.98 17.72
CA HIS A 216 1.95 3.17 18.53
C HIS A 216 0.68 3.95 18.81
N THR A 217 -0.46 3.26 18.83
CA THR A 217 -1.74 3.86 19.24
C THR A 217 -1.82 3.96 20.76
N PRO A 218 -2.03 5.15 21.35
CA PRO A 218 -2.25 5.32 22.78
C PRO A 218 -3.52 4.59 23.27
N ALA A 219 -3.51 4.20 24.54
CA ALA A 219 -4.62 3.44 25.12
C ALA A 219 -5.93 4.23 25.24
N ASP A 220 -5.86 5.56 25.29
CA ASP A 220 -6.99 6.47 25.37
C ASP A 220 -7.46 7.01 24.00
N ALA A 221 -6.83 6.55 22.90
CA ALA A 221 -7.27 6.88 21.56
C ALA A 221 -8.69 6.34 21.30
N ARG A 222 -9.55 7.17 20.71
CA ARG A 222 -10.96 6.84 20.49
C ARG A 222 -11.16 6.27 19.09
N LEU A 223 -11.86 5.13 18.98
CA LEU A 223 -12.25 4.57 17.68
C LEU A 223 -13.13 5.57 16.89
N LEU A 224 -12.81 5.75 15.61
CA LEU A 224 -13.50 6.63 14.68
C LEU A 224 -14.06 5.87 13.47
N ALA A 225 -13.32 4.88 12.97
CA ALA A 225 -13.71 4.00 11.88
C ALA A 225 -13.13 2.60 12.11
N SER A 226 -13.75 1.58 11.55
CA SER A 226 -13.24 0.21 11.59
C SER A 226 -13.74 -0.55 10.37
N THR A 227 -12.94 -1.51 9.91
CA THR A 227 -13.34 -2.50 8.92
C THR A 227 -12.93 -3.89 9.41
N SER A 228 -13.65 -4.91 8.95
CA SER A 228 -13.38 -6.31 9.27
C SER A 228 -13.57 -7.20 8.05
N ARG A 229 -12.58 -8.05 7.75
CA ARG A 229 -12.64 -9.03 6.66
C ARG A 229 -12.32 -10.44 7.11
#